data_AF-A0AAU6EWP3-F1
#
_entry.id   AF-A0AAU6EWP3-F1
#
_cell.length_a   1.000
_cell.length_b   1.000
_cell.length_c   1.000
_cell.angle_alpha   90.00
_cell.angle_beta   90.00
_cell.angle_gamma   90.00
#
_symmetry.space_group_name_H-M   'P 1'
#
loop_
_entity.id
_entity.type
_entity.pdbx_description
1 polymer ?
#
loop_
_entity_poly.entity_id
_entity_poly.type
_entity_poly.pdbx_seq_one_letter_code
_entity_poly.pdbx_strand_id
1 'polypeptide(L)' 'MWNWMRARVRAGGKDTGMSTSEYAVGTIAACAFAAVLYKVVTSGSVAAALQGLVEKALHAPF' A
#
# COMPACT_ATOMS: atom_id res chain seq x y z
N MET A 1 42.10 -16.59 -5.27
CA MET A 1 41.74 -15.49 -4.35
C MET A 1 41.05 -14.31 -5.06
N TRP A 2 41.68 -13.73 -6.09
CA TRP A 2 41.25 -12.50 -6.77
C TRP A 2 39.85 -12.52 -7.42
N ASN A 3 39.36 -13.68 -7.88
CA ASN A 3 38.03 -13.81 -8.48
C ASN A 3 36.89 -13.64 -7.47
N TRP A 4 37.08 -14.05 -6.22
CA TRP A 4 36.12 -13.87 -5.13
C TRP A 4 35.97 -12.39 -4.76
N MET A 5 37.07 -11.65 -4.78
CA MET A 5 37.08 -10.21 -4.52
C MET A 5 36.32 -9.45 -5.61
N ARG A 6 36.51 -9.81 -6.89
CA ARG A 6 35.79 -9.20 -8.01
C ARG A 6 34.31 -9.55 -8.06
N ALA A 7 33.94 -10.77 -7.67
CA ALA A 7 32.53 -11.16 -7.55
C ALA A 7 31.81 -10.37 -6.45
N ARG A 8 32.47 -10.15 -5.30
CA ARG A 8 31.92 -9.32 -4.20
C ARG A 8 31.74 -7.85 -4.58
N VAL A 9 32.71 -7.28 -5.30
CA VAL A 9 32.61 -5.88 -5.79
C VAL A 9 31.47 -5.73 -6.81
N ARG A 10 31.23 -6.73 -7.66
CA ARG A 10 30.08 -6.74 -8.59
C ARG A 10 28.73 -6.98 -7.92
N ALA A 11 28.69 -7.76 -6.84
CA ALA A 11 27.47 -7.99 -6.06
C ALA A 11 27.04 -6.72 -5.30
N GLY A 12 27.98 -6.01 -4.65
CA GLY A 12 27.68 -4.73 -3.98
C GLY A 12 27.32 -3.58 -4.93
N GLY A 13 27.70 -3.67 -6.21
CA GLY A 13 27.30 -2.73 -7.26
C GLY A 13 25.89 -2.93 -7.82
N LYS A 14 25.23 -4.06 -7.52
CA LYS A 14 23.90 -4.38 -8.04
C LYS A 14 22.77 -3.86 -7.12
N ASP A 15 23.05 -3.77 -5.82
CA ASP A 15 22.13 -3.23 -4.81
C ASP A 15 22.25 -1.71 -4.60
N THR A 16 23.34 -1.10 -5.11
CA THR A 16 23.50 0.37 -5.15
C THR A 16 22.74 1.04 -6.28
N GLY A 17 22.03 0.24 -7.09
CA GLY A 17 21.25 0.65 -8.25
C GLY A 17 19.91 -0.07 -8.42
N MET A 18 19.28 -0.57 -7.34
CA MET A 18 17.82 -0.51 -7.32
C MET A 18 17.50 0.98 -7.20
N SER A 19 16.97 1.57 -8.25
CA SER A 19 16.96 3.01 -8.39
C SER A 19 16.18 3.61 -7.22
N THR A 20 16.71 4.63 -6.53
CA THR A 20 15.98 5.34 -5.46
C THR A 20 14.58 5.78 -5.92
N SER A 21 14.40 5.98 -7.23
CA SER A 21 13.13 6.18 -7.92
C SER A 21 12.17 5.00 -7.87
N GLU A 22 12.61 3.74 -7.94
CA GLU A 22 11.72 2.56 -7.86
C GLU A 22 11.04 2.47 -6.49
N TYR A 23 11.81 2.66 -5.42
CA TYR A 23 11.27 2.71 -4.06
C TYR A 23 10.34 3.91 -3.86
N ALA A 24 10.74 5.10 -4.33
CA ALA A 24 9.90 6.29 -4.25
C ALA A 24 8.58 6.13 -5.02
N VAL A 25 8.60 5.57 -6.22
CA VAL A 25 7.41 5.28 -7.02
C VAL A 25 6.54 4.22 -6.33
N GLY A 26 7.14 3.20 -5.71
CA GLY A 26 6.42 2.22 -4.90
C GLY A 26 5.64 2.85 -3.74
N THR A 27 6.26 3.78 -3.00
CA THR A 27 5.57 4.52 -1.93
C THR A 27 4.48 5.43 -2.48
N ILE A 28 4.73 6.16 -3.56
CA ILE A 28 3.72 7.03 -4.19
C ILE A 28 2.53 6.21 -4.67
N ALA A 29 2.76 5.07 -5.30
CA ALA A 29 1.69 4.17 -5.76
C ALA A 29 0.85 3.67 -4.57
N ALA A 30 1.48 3.26 -3.47
CA ALA A 30 0.78 2.86 -2.26
C ALA A 30 -0.04 4.01 -1.63
N CYS A 31 0.54 5.21 -1.55
CA CYS A 31 -0.16 6.40 -1.06
C CYS A 31 -1.35 6.79 -1.94
N ALA A 32 -1.20 6.72 -3.26
CA ALA A 32 -2.29 7.00 -4.20
C ALA A 32 -3.44 6.00 -4.03
N PHE A 33 -3.12 4.72 -3.90
CA PHE A 33 -4.13 3.69 -3.63
C PHE A 33 -4.83 3.91 -2.28
N ALA A 34 -4.08 4.24 -1.23
CA ALA A 34 -4.63 4.59 0.09
C ALA A 34 -5.57 5.80 0.02
N ALA A 35 -5.24 6.83 -0.76
CA ALA A 35 -6.11 7.99 -0.96
C ALA A 35 -7.43 7.61 -1.66
N VAL A 36 -7.38 6.72 -2.66
CA VAL A 36 -8.59 6.20 -3.32
C VAL A 36 -9.44 5.42 -2.32
N LEU A 37 -8.84 4.52 -1.54
CA LEU A 37 -9.56 3.76 -0.50
C LEU A 37 -10.18 4.69 0.55
N TYR A 38 -9.46 5.73 0.96
CA TYR A 38 -10.00 6.73 1.88
C TYR A 38 -11.27 7.38 1.31
N LYS A 39 -11.26 7.78 0.03
CA LYS A 39 -12.45 8.33 -0.64
C LYS A 39 -13.60 7.34 -0.74
N VAL A 40 -13.30 6.06 -0.94
CA VAL A 40 -14.32 4.98 -0.95
C VAL A 40 -14.96 4.84 0.43
N VAL A 41 -14.14 4.69 1.48
CA VAL A 41 -14.65 4.47 2.85
C VAL A 41 -15.36 5.70 3.40
N THR A 42 -14.94 6.90 2.99
CA THR A 42 -15.60 8.17 3.37
C THR A 42 -16.72 8.59 2.42
N SER A 43 -17.07 7.75 1.44
CA SER A 43 -18.16 8.07 0.50
C SER A 43 -19.53 7.97 1.17
N GLY A 44 -20.49 8.74 0.65
CA GLY A 44 -21.87 8.71 1.12
C GLY A 44 -22.54 7.34 0.99
N SER A 45 -22.18 6.55 -0.03
CA SER A 45 -22.74 5.20 -0.20
C SER A 45 -22.28 4.23 0.89
N VAL A 46 -21.00 4.27 1.28
CA VAL A 46 -20.48 3.45 2.39
C VAL A 46 -21.09 3.91 3.71
N ALA A 47 -21.19 5.22 3.96
CA ALA A 47 -21.84 5.74 5.16
C ALA A 47 -23.32 5.34 5.26
N ALA A 48 -24.08 5.45 4.16
CA ALA A 48 -25.49 5.06 4.13
C ALA A 48 -25.67 3.55 4.32
N ALA A 49 -24.79 2.72 3.73
CA ALA A 49 -24.82 1.28 3.95
C ALA A 49 -24.56 0.94 5.43
N LEU A 50 -23.57 1.58 6.05
CA LEU A 50 -23.25 1.39 7.46
C LEU A 50 -24.43 1.83 8.36
N GLN A 51 -25.04 2.99 8.06
CA GLN A 51 -26.22 3.47 8.77
C GLN A 51 -27.37 2.46 8.67
N GLY A 52 -27.65 1.93 7.47
CA GLY A 52 -28.69 0.92 7.29
C GLY A 52 -28.42 -0.39 8.05
N LEU A 53 -27.15 -0.78 8.23
CA LEU A 53 -26.79 -1.91 9.08
C LEU A 53 -27.09 -1.63 10.56
N VAL A 54 -26.75 -0.43 11.04
CA VAL A 54 -27.03 -0.01 12.42
C VAL A 54 -28.54 0.07 12.68
N GLU A 55 -29.31 0.65 11.76
CA GLU A 55 -30.77 0.73 11.88
C GLU A 55 -31.43 -0.66 11.93
N LYS A 56 -30.97 -1.60 11.10
CA LYS A 56 -31.42 -3.00 11.15
C LYS A 56 -31.09 -3.68 12.47
N ALA A 57 -29.89 -3.46 12.99
CA ALA A 57 -29.48 -4.02 14.28
C ALA A 57 -30.32 -3.47 15.44
N LEU A 58 -30.71 -2.19 15.38
CA LEU A 58 -31.53 -1.55 16.41
C LEU A 58 -32.99 -2.03 16.39
N HIS A 59 -33.52 -2.39 15.23
CA HIS A 59 -34.87 -2.93 15.07
C HIS A 59 -34.93 -4.46 15.15
N ALA A 60 -33.80 -5.12 15.41
CA ALA A 60 -33.79 -6.57 15.56
C ALA A 60 -34.62 -6.96 16.80
N PRO A 61 -35.61 -7.87 16.68
CA PRO A 61 -36.34 -8.36 17.82
C PRO A 61 -35.37 -9.12 18.75
N PHE A 62 -35.43 -8.80 20.04
CA PHE A 62 -34.68 -9.46 21.10
C PHE A 62 -35.36 -10.77 21.53
#